data_AF-A0A9E3LLJ0-F1
#
_entry.id   AF-A0A9E3LLJ0-F1
#
_cell.length_a   1.000
_cell.length_b   1.000
_cell.length_c   1.000
_cell.angle_alpha   90.00
_cell.angle_beta   90.00
_cell.angle_gamma   90.00
#
_symmetry.space_group_name_H-M   'P 1'
#
loop_
_entity.id
_entity.type
_entity.pdbx_description
1 polymer ?
#
loop_
_entity_poly.entity_id
_entity_poly.type
_entity_poly.pdbx_seq_one_letter_code
_entity_poly.pdbx_strand_id
1 'polypeptide(L)'
;MAEQIGLDELKARGAGRMAPAPVAALYHEAFRDFGVAALWDRRPSAHPTIAQAVAVAERLRREGTLRALPLAARIETACRAAV
;
A
#
# COMPACT_ATOMS: atom_id res chain seq x y z
N MET A 1 -5.95 -6.29 -23.95
CA MET A 1 -5.22 -5.14 -23.38
C MET A 1 -5.63 -5.06 -21.93
N ALA A 2 -4.73 -5.37 -20.98
CA ALA A 2 -5.07 -5.31 -19.56
C ALA A 2 -5.24 -3.83 -19.19
N GLU A 3 -6.49 -3.40 -19.01
CA GLU A 3 -6.84 -2.11 -18.42
C GLU A 3 -6.13 -2.02 -17.07
N GLN A 4 -5.04 -1.26 -17.06
CA GLN A 4 -4.34 -0.92 -15.83
C GLN A 4 -5.27 -0.01 -15.07
N ILE A 5 -6.07 -0.60 -14.16
CA ILE A 5 -6.80 0.16 -13.15
C ILE A 5 -5.80 1.13 -12.53
N GLY A 6 -6.07 2.44 -12.69
CA GLY A 6 -5.23 3.49 -12.13
C GLY A 6 -5.21 3.36 -10.61
N LEU A 7 -4.10 3.74 -9.95
CA LEU A 7 -4.02 3.64 -8.49
C LEU A 7 -5.10 4.47 -7.78
N ASP A 8 -5.56 5.55 -8.41
CA ASP A 8 -6.66 6.38 -7.91
C ASP A 8 -7.99 5.62 -7.89
N GLU A 9 -8.30 4.89 -8.97
CA GLU A 9 -9.47 4.00 -9.06
C GLU A 9 -9.36 2.83 -8.08
N LEU A 10 -8.17 2.27 -7.90
CA LEU A 10 -7.92 1.20 -6.93
C LEU A 10 -8.13 1.70 -5.48
N LYS A 11 -7.76 2.95 -5.18
CA LYS A 11 -8.06 3.59 -3.90
C LYS A 11 -9.54 3.84 -3.72
N ALA A 12 -10.24 4.32 -4.75
CA ALA A 12 -11.68 4.54 -4.69
C ALA A 12 -12.44 3.24 -4.39
N ARG A 13 -12.09 2.14 -5.07
CA ARG A 13 -12.68 0.80 -4.84
C ARG A 13 -12.26 0.21 -3.48
N GLY A 14 -11.08 0.57 -2.98
CA GLY A 14 -10.52 0.12 -1.72
C GLY A 14 -10.86 0.97 -0.49
N ALA A 15 -11.55 2.11 -0.65
CA ALA A 15 -11.75 3.11 0.42
C ALA A 15 -12.63 2.60 1.58
N GLY A 16 -13.51 1.63 1.32
CA GLY A 16 -14.37 1.00 2.33
C GLY A 16 -14.05 -0.48 2.59
N ARG A 17 -13.04 -1.05 1.93
CA ARG A 17 -12.72 -2.48 2.04
C ARG A 17 -11.48 -2.66 2.92
N MET A 18 -11.64 -3.44 3.99
CA MET A 18 -10.51 -3.86 4.81
C MET A 18 -9.49 -4.61 3.96
N ALA A 19 -8.22 -4.30 4.15
CA ALA A 19 -7.15 -5.01 3.48
C ALA A 19 -7.16 -6.48 3.96
N PRO A 20 -7.05 -7.45 3.04
CA PRO A 20 -6.90 -8.84 3.46
C PRO A 20 -5.57 -9.01 4.21
N ALA A 21 -5.49 -10.03 5.07
CA ALA A 21 -4.32 -10.33 5.90
C ALA A 21 -2.95 -10.21 5.19
N PRO A 22 -2.74 -10.71 3.95
CA PRO A 22 -1.46 -10.53 3.25
C PRO A 22 -1.12 -9.07 2.93
N VAL A 23 -2.12 -8.25 2.59
CA VAL A 23 -1.92 -6.81 2.34
C VAL A 23 -1.64 -6.08 3.65
N ALA A 24 -2.36 -6.42 4.72
CA ALA A 24 -2.11 -5.86 6.05
C ALA A 24 -0.69 -6.19 6.55
N ALA A 25 -0.21 -7.42 6.34
CA ALA A 25 1.15 -7.82 6.70
C ALA A 25 2.22 -6.99 5.95
N LEU A 26 2.04 -6.80 4.63
CA LEU A 26 2.96 -5.97 3.83
C LEU A 26 2.90 -4.49 4.22
N TYR A 27 1.72 -3.99 4.57
CA TYR A 27 1.55 -2.65 5.13
C TYR A 27 2.37 -2.50 6.41
N HIS A 28 2.20 -3.39 7.38
CA HIS A 28 2.97 -3.33 8.63
C HIS A 28 4.47 -3.50 8.42
N GLU A 29 4.88 -4.35 7.47
CA GLU A 29 6.28 -4.50 7.08
C GLU A 29 6.85 -3.18 6.54
N ALA A 30 6.11 -2.43 5.73
CA ALA A 30 6.52 -1.11 5.25
C ALA A 30 6.73 -0.12 6.40
N PHE A 31 5.86 -0.10 7.41
CA PHE A 31 6.04 0.74 8.60
C PHE A 31 7.24 0.32 9.44
N ARG A 32 7.57 -0.97 9.48
CA ARG A 32 8.73 -1.48 10.22
C ARG A 32 10.04 -1.16 9.52
N ASP A 33 10.10 -1.32 8.20
CA ASP A 33 11.35 -1.21 7.43
C ASP A 33 11.71 0.24 7.10
N PHE A 34 10.71 1.08 6.80
CA PHE A 34 10.92 2.49 6.41
C PHE A 34 10.60 3.48 7.53
N GLY A 35 9.95 3.02 8.60
CA GLY A 35 9.61 3.85 9.75
C GLY A 35 8.53 4.90 9.48
N VAL A 36 8.03 5.49 10.56
CA VAL A 36 7.01 6.55 10.54
C VAL A 36 7.50 7.82 9.80
N ALA A 37 8.82 8.04 9.75
CA ALA A 37 9.46 9.16 9.06
C ALA A 37 9.22 9.18 7.54
N ALA A 38 9.07 8.01 6.90
CA ALA A 38 8.75 7.90 5.47
C ALA A 38 7.24 7.94 5.17
N LEU A 39 6.40 7.77 6.21
CA LEU A 39 4.95 7.60 6.08
C LEU A 39 4.17 8.74 6.74
N TRP A 40 4.78 9.94 6.76
CA TRP A 40 4.11 11.21 7.07
C TRP A 40 3.50 11.27 8.48
N ASP A 41 4.19 10.74 9.48
CA ASP A 41 3.71 10.76 10.87
C ASP A 41 2.37 10.00 11.09
N ARG A 42 1.93 9.23 10.09
CA ARG A 42 0.73 8.40 10.26
C ARG A 42 1.05 7.26 11.20
N ARG A 43 0.23 7.12 12.25
CA ARG A 43 0.24 5.90 13.06
C ARG A 43 -0.20 4.72 12.20
N PRO A 44 0.52 3.58 12.27
CA PRO A 44 0.07 2.36 11.63
C PRO A 44 -1.31 1.99 12.19
N SER A 45 -2.28 1.81 11.30
CA SER A 45 -3.59 1.27 11.69
C SER A 45 -3.46 -0.23 11.91
N ALA A 46 -4.06 -0.77 12.97
CA ALA A 46 -4.08 -2.22 13.19
C ALA A 46 -4.80 -2.95 12.04
N HIS A 47 -5.88 -2.34 11.52
CA HIS A 47 -6.66 -2.86 10.40
C HIS A 47 -6.61 -1.83 9.25
N PRO A 48 -5.60 -1.89 8.36
CA PRO A 48 -5.54 -0.97 7.23
C PRO A 48 -6.61 -1.30 6.20
N THR A 49 -7.08 -0.28 5.47
CA THR A 49 -7.90 -0.48 4.27
C THR A 49 -7.03 -0.69 3.03
N ILE A 50 -7.60 -1.26 1.96
CA ILE A 50 -6.88 -1.41 0.69
C ILE A 50 -6.42 -0.04 0.19
N ALA A 51 -7.25 1.00 0.31
CA ALA A 51 -6.86 2.37 -0.06
C ALA A 51 -5.64 2.88 0.73
N GLN A 52 -5.56 2.59 2.02
CA GLN A 52 -4.40 2.95 2.84
C GLN A 52 -3.14 2.21 2.38
N ALA A 53 -3.24 0.92 2.07
CA ALA A 53 -2.12 0.13 1.56
C ALA A 53 -1.63 0.63 0.20
N VAL A 54 -2.54 0.94 -0.73
CA VAL A 54 -2.19 1.53 -2.04
C VAL A 54 -1.52 2.90 -1.87
N ALA A 55 -2.00 3.72 -0.93
CA ALA A 55 -1.37 5.01 -0.62
C ALA A 55 0.07 4.86 -0.10
N VAL A 56 0.34 3.85 0.73
CA VAL A 56 1.69 3.50 1.19
C VAL A 56 2.57 3.07 0.01
N ALA A 57 2.05 2.23 -0.89
CA ALA A 57 2.80 1.78 -2.05
C ALA A 57 3.21 2.93 -2.99
N GLU A 58 2.31 3.87 -3.27
CA GLU A 58 2.66 5.08 -4.05
C GLU A 58 3.74 5.91 -3.39
N ARG A 59 3.66 6.05 -2.07
CA ARG A 59 4.62 6.82 -1.29
C ARG A 59 6.02 6.21 -1.39
N LEU A 60 6.11 4.90 -1.14
CA LEU A 60 7.34 4.14 -1.26
C LEU A 60 7.94 4.23 -2.67
N ARG A 61 7.10 4.36 -3.70
CA ARG A 61 7.55 4.56 -5.08
C ARG A 61 8.08 5.97 -5.37
N ARG A 62 7.47 7.01 -4.78
CA ARG A 62 7.82 8.42 -5.03
C ARG A 62 8.97 8.92 -4.15
N GLU A 63 8.99 8.50 -2.89
CA GLU A 63 9.91 9.03 -1.86
C GLU A 63 10.75 7.94 -1.20
N GLY A 64 10.47 6.66 -1.46
CA GLY A 64 11.25 5.57 -0.93
C GLY A 64 12.59 5.38 -1.65
N THR A 65 13.49 4.64 -1.01
CA THR A 65 14.78 4.26 -1.60
C THR A 65 14.61 3.13 -2.63
N LEU A 66 15.66 2.77 -3.38
CA LEU A 66 15.63 1.63 -4.30
C LEU A 66 15.18 0.31 -3.63
N ARG A 67 15.38 0.19 -2.31
CA ARG A 67 14.90 -0.95 -1.50
C ARG A 67 13.38 -0.95 -1.28
N ALA A 68 12.73 0.21 -1.38
CA ALA A 68 11.29 0.38 -1.21
C ALA A 68 10.49 -0.04 -2.45
N LEU A 69 11.10 0.03 -3.64
CA LEU A 69 10.47 -0.33 -4.91
C LEU A 69 9.88 -1.75 -4.96
N PRO A 70 10.61 -2.82 -4.58
CA PRO A 70 10.04 -4.17 -4.58
C PRO A 70 8.90 -4.33 -3.56
N LEU A 71 8.98 -3.66 -2.40
CA LEU A 71 7.90 -3.69 -1.42
C LEU A 71 6.64 -2.98 -1.93
N ALA A 72 6.80 -1.81 -2.54
CA ALA A 72 5.71 -1.06 -3.17
C ALA A 72 4.99 -1.89 -4.24
N ALA A 73 5.75 -2.54 -5.13
CA ALA A 73 5.19 -3.39 -6.18
C ALA A 73 4.40 -4.59 -5.62
N ARG A 74 4.89 -5.22 -4.54
CA ARG A 74 4.18 -6.31 -3.85
C ARG A 74 2.87 -5.84 -3.23
N ILE A 75 2.86 -4.68 -2.58
CA ILE A 75 1.63 -4.10 -2.00
C ILE A 75 0.62 -3.80 -3.10
N GLU A 76 1.02 -3.14 -4.19
CA GLU A 76 0.13 -2.87 -5.33
C GLU A 76 -0.48 -4.13 -5.91
N THR A 77 0.33 -5.17 -6.12
CA THR A 77 -0.12 -6.45 -6.68
C THR A 77 -1.13 -7.13 -5.77
N ALA A 78 -0.85 -7.17 -4.46
CA ALA A 78 -1.74 -7.74 -3.47
C ALA A 78 -3.05 -6.95 -3.34
N CYS A 79 -2.99 -5.62 -3.42
CA CYS A 79 -4.18 -4.77 -3.45
C CYS A 79 -5.03 -4.99 -4.70
N ARG A 80 -4.41 -5.12 -5.89
CA ARG A 80 -5.12 -5.44 -7.14
C ARG A 80 -5.79 -6.82 -7.10
N ALA A 81 -5.15 -7.81 -6.50
CA ALA A 81 -5.74 -9.15 -6.33
C ALA A 81 -6.90 -9.18 -5.32
N ALA A 82 -7.02 -8.16 -4.48
CA ALA A 82 -8.01 -8.07 -3.40
C ALA A 82 -9.24 -7.22 -3.73
N VAL A 83 -9.23 -6.49 -4.85
CA VAL A 83 -10.36 -5.68 -5.36
C VAL A 83 -11.15 -6.51 -6.34
#